data_AF-A0A8R1HZ66-F1
#
_entry.id   AF-A0A8R1HZ66-F1
#
_cell.length_a   1.000
_cell.length_b   1.000
_cell.length_c   1.000
_cell.angle_alpha   90.00
_cell.angle_beta   90.00
_cell.angle_gamma   90.00
#
_symmetry.space_group_name_H-M   'P 1'
#
loop_
_entity.id
_entity.type
_entity.pdbx_description
1 polymer ?
#
loop_
_entity_poly.entity_id
_entity_poly.type
_entity_poly.pdbx_seq_one_letter_code
_entity_poly.pdbx_strand_id
1 'polypeptide(L)'
;MRSSDVARTLGISDSTVRNVSAALKKYGSSPERPKTGRPQTVNTCRMRGVIKRRIDRHDGLSLNKVPGELKIGGRTVQRIVKDDLQLDSYKLARGQYLSDAFKANRLEKAKTTLGPLLSAAGGVPKEGSDG
;
A
#
# COMPACT_ATOMS: atom_id res chain seq x y z
N MET A 1 -27.54 20.65 34.94
CA MET A 1 -27.83 21.54 33.81
C MET A 1 -28.74 20.82 32.84
N ARG A 2 -29.91 21.38 32.48
CA ARG A 2 -30.79 20.76 31.49
C ARG A 2 -30.33 21.15 30.08
N SER A 3 -30.63 20.31 29.09
CA SER A 3 -30.27 20.56 27.68
C SER A 3 -30.81 21.90 27.17
N SER A 4 -31.99 22.30 27.65
CA SER A 4 -32.63 23.57 27.32
C SER A 4 -31.88 24.79 27.85
N ASP A 5 -31.18 24.66 28.98
CA ASP A 5 -30.37 25.74 29.55
C ASP A 5 -29.14 25.99 28.66
N VAL A 6 -28.47 24.91 28.27
CA VAL A 6 -27.34 24.92 27.33
C VAL A 6 -27.76 25.52 25.98
N ALA A 7 -28.93 25.12 25.47
CA ALA A 7 -29.48 25.62 24.21
C ALA A 7 -29.68 27.15 24.23
N ARG A 8 -30.25 27.70 25.31
CA ARG A 8 -30.41 29.16 25.47
C ARG A 8 -29.07 29.88 25.61
N THR A 9 -28.13 29.33 26.38
CA THR A 9 -26.82 29.96 26.59
C THR A 9 -25.98 29.98 25.32
N LEU A 10 -26.00 28.91 24.52
CA LEU A 10 -25.19 28.78 23.31
C LEU A 10 -25.90 29.27 22.04
N GLY A 11 -27.20 29.56 22.09
CA GLY A 11 -27.99 29.93 20.91
C GLY A 11 -28.16 28.80 19.89
N ILE A 12 -28.06 27.54 20.34
CA ILE A 12 -28.11 26.34 19.49
C ILE A 12 -29.44 25.61 19.75
N SER A 13 -29.98 24.90 18.76
CA SER A 13 -31.19 24.09 18.95
C SER A 13 -31.01 23.02 20.03
N ASP A 14 -32.05 22.80 20.83
CA ASP A 14 -32.06 21.77 21.87
C ASP A 14 -31.89 20.34 21.30
N SER A 15 -32.30 20.12 20.04
CA SER A 15 -32.04 18.86 19.32
C SER A 15 -30.54 18.62 19.09
N THR A 16 -29.76 19.66 18.79
CA THR A 16 -28.32 19.56 18.58
C THR A 16 -27.61 19.27 19.90
N VAL A 17 -28.00 19.95 20.99
CA VAL A 17 -27.47 19.68 22.34
C VAL A 17 -27.71 18.23 22.75
N ARG A 18 -28.93 17.71 22.51
CA ARG A 18 -29.26 16.30 22.78
C ARG A 18 -28.43 15.33 21.93
N ASN A 19 -28.28 15.59 20.63
CA ASN A 19 -27.49 14.74 19.73
C ASN A 19 -26.00 14.71 20.10
N VAL A 20 -25.43 15.86 20.45
CA VAL A 20 -24.03 15.97 20.90
C VAL A 20 -23.84 15.28 22.25
N SER A 21 -24.75 15.49 23.21
CA SER A 21 -24.72 14.79 24.51
C SER A 21 -24.78 13.27 24.35
N ALA A 22 -25.68 12.77 23.48
CA ALA A 22 -25.77 11.35 23.16
C ALA A 22 -24.51 10.81 22.47
N ALA A 23 -23.91 11.59 21.55
CA ALA A 23 -22.66 11.23 20.89
C ALA A 23 -21.49 11.16 21.89
N LEU A 24 -21.36 12.14 22.78
CA LEU A 24 -20.36 12.16 23.84
C LEU A 24 -20.50 10.94 24.76
N LYS A 25 -21.73 10.60 25.18
CA LYS A 25 -21.97 9.39 25.99
C LYS A 25 -21.60 8.10 25.28
N LYS A 26 -21.85 8.01 23.97
CA LYS A 26 -21.62 6.77 23.20
C LYS A 26 -20.16 6.58 22.77
N TYR A 27 -19.46 7.65 22.40
CA TYR A 27 -18.14 7.57 21.78
C TYR A 27 -17.03 8.23 22.62
N GLY A 28 -17.36 8.85 23.77
CA GLY A 28 -16.40 9.55 24.64
C GLY A 28 -15.89 10.89 24.08
N SER A 29 -16.13 11.16 22.80
CA SER A 29 -15.74 12.39 22.11
C SER A 29 -16.73 12.67 20.97
N SER A 30 -16.82 13.94 20.56
CA SER A 30 -17.69 14.40 19.48
C SER A 30 -16.91 15.09 18.36
N PRO A 31 -15.96 14.41 17.69
CA PRO A 31 -15.39 14.95 16.46
C PRO A 31 -16.46 15.00 15.36
N GLU A 32 -16.28 15.91 14.40
CA GLU A 32 -17.11 15.92 13.20
C GLU A 32 -16.98 14.56 12.49
N ARG A 33 -18.11 13.89 12.24
CA ARG A 33 -18.09 12.61 11.53
C ARG A 33 -17.78 12.87 10.06
N PRO A 34 -16.82 12.15 9.46
CA PRO A 34 -16.61 12.23 8.03
C PRO A 34 -17.90 11.81 7.33
N LYS A 35 -18.43 12.71 6.50
CA LYS A 35 -19.63 12.44 5.72
C LYS A 35 -19.32 11.31 4.74
N THR A 36 -20.20 10.32 4.65
CA THR A 36 -20.10 9.28 3.63
C THR A 36 -20.25 9.94 2.26
N GLY A 37 -19.14 10.07 1.54
CA GLY A 37 -19.13 10.59 0.17
C GLY A 37 -19.75 9.62 -0.83
N ARG A 38 -19.74 10.00 -2.11
CA ARG A 38 -20.18 9.12 -3.20
C ARG A 38 -19.28 7.86 -3.25
N PRO A 39 -19.85 6.65 -3.34
CA PRO A 39 -19.07 5.43 -3.54
C PRO A 39 -18.22 5.51 -4.81
N GLN A 40 -16.97 5.04 -4.72
CA GLN A 40 -16.08 4.98 -5.87
C GLN A 40 -16.44 3.76 -6.73
N THR A 41 -16.86 3.99 -7.98
CA THR A 41 -17.30 2.92 -8.91
C THR A 41 -16.14 2.16 -9.54
N VAL A 42 -15.04 2.86 -9.87
CA VAL A 42 -13.90 2.28 -10.58
C VAL A 42 -12.80 1.83 -9.63
N ASN A 43 -12.54 2.61 -8.58
CA ASN A 43 -11.53 2.29 -7.58
C ASN A 43 -12.09 1.32 -6.53
N THR A 44 -12.28 0.07 -6.94
CA THR A 44 -12.73 -1.02 -6.09
C THR A 44 -11.56 -1.85 -5.60
N CYS A 45 -11.72 -2.59 -4.49
CA CYS A 45 -10.71 -3.54 -4.01
C CYS A 45 -10.27 -4.53 -5.11
N ARG A 46 -11.22 -5.00 -5.92
CA ARG A 46 -10.94 -5.87 -7.07
C ARG A 46 -10.02 -5.19 -8.07
N MET A 47 -10.31 -3.93 -8.42
CA MET A 47 -9.52 -3.21 -9.42
C MET A 47 -8.10 -2.91 -8.92
N ARG A 48 -7.97 -2.50 -7.65
CA ARG A 48 -6.66 -2.32 -6.99
C ARG A 48 -5.84 -3.61 -7.05
N GLY A 49 -6.46 -4.76 -6.76
CA GLY A 49 -5.81 -6.07 -6.86
C GLY A 49 -5.38 -6.44 -8.29
N VAL A 50 -6.19 -6.14 -9.30
CA VAL A 50 -5.83 -6.37 -10.71
C VAL A 50 -4.65 -5.52 -11.13
N ILE A 51 -4.65 -4.23 -10.77
CA ILE A 51 -3.55 -3.31 -11.09
C ILE A 51 -2.27 -3.77 -10.38
N LYS A 52 -2.33 -4.08 -9.08
CA LYS A 52 -1.19 -4.57 -8.31
C LYS A 52 -0.57 -5.82 -8.93
N ARG A 53 -1.38 -6.85 -9.22
CA ARG A 53 -0.90 -8.08 -9.87
C ARG A 53 -0.32 -7.86 -11.27
N ARG A 54 -0.70 -6.78 -11.97
CA ARG A 54 -0.14 -6.45 -13.28
C ARG A 54 1.24 -5.81 -13.14
N ILE A 55 1.41 -4.97 -12.11
CA ILE A 55 2.71 -4.40 -11.73
C ILE A 55 3.65 -5.49 -11.24
N ASP A 56 3.21 -6.35 -10.33
CA ASP A 56 4.06 -7.42 -9.76
C ASP A 56 4.58 -8.40 -10.84
N ARG A 57 3.79 -8.64 -11.89
CA ARG A 57 4.20 -9.50 -13.01
C ARG A 57 5.17 -8.84 -13.98
N HIS A 58 5.14 -7.51 -14.08
CA HIS A 58 5.95 -6.77 -15.04
C HIS A 58 6.25 -5.38 -14.47
N ASP A 59 7.17 -5.31 -13.52
CA ASP A 59 7.54 -4.07 -12.80
C ASP A 59 8.04 -2.94 -13.73
N GLY A 60 8.60 -3.27 -14.89
CA GLY A 60 8.99 -2.32 -15.93
C GLY A 60 7.85 -1.78 -16.80
N LEU A 61 6.57 -1.99 -16.44
CA LEU A 61 5.47 -1.57 -17.30
C LEU A 61 5.24 -0.05 -17.28
N SER A 62 4.74 0.48 -18.39
CA SER A 62 4.26 1.87 -18.43
C SER A 62 2.83 1.95 -17.88
N LEU A 63 2.63 2.82 -16.87
CA LEU A 63 1.32 3.14 -16.32
C LEU A 63 0.35 3.77 -17.33
N ASN A 64 0.84 4.23 -18.49
CA ASN A 64 0.01 4.76 -19.57
C ASN A 64 -0.64 3.66 -20.43
N LYS A 65 -0.14 2.40 -20.37
CA LYS A 65 -0.69 1.26 -21.14
C LYS A 65 -1.84 0.55 -20.40
N VAL A 66 -1.72 0.41 -19.09
CA VAL A 66 -2.74 -0.18 -18.20
C VAL A 66 -4.17 0.35 -18.40
N PRO A 67 -4.39 1.68 -18.56
CA PRO A 67 -5.73 2.24 -18.64
C PRO A 67 -6.48 1.79 -19.90
N GLY A 68 -5.80 1.69 -21.04
CA GLY A 68 -6.39 1.22 -22.29
C GLY A 68 -6.84 -0.24 -22.22
N GLU A 69 -6.04 -1.08 -21.56
CA GLU A 69 -6.33 -2.51 -21.41
C GLU A 69 -7.46 -2.77 -20.41
N LEU A 70 -7.53 -1.97 -19.33
CA LEU A 70 -8.56 -2.09 -18.30
C LEU A 70 -9.82 -1.26 -18.60
N LYS A 71 -9.83 -0.46 -19.68
CA LYS A 71 -10.88 0.51 -20.03
C LYS A 71 -11.20 1.47 -18.88
N ILE A 72 -10.15 1.98 -18.23
CA ILE A 72 -10.22 2.91 -17.10
C ILE A 72 -9.54 4.22 -17.47
N GLY A 73 -9.97 5.33 -16.86
CA GLY A 73 -9.28 6.60 -17.02
C GLY A 73 -7.84 6.56 -16.47
N GLY A 74 -6.85 7.03 -17.24
CA GLY A 74 -5.45 7.00 -16.83
C GLY A 74 -5.15 7.68 -15.50
N ARG A 75 -5.82 8.82 -15.24
CA ARG A 75 -5.71 9.54 -13.96
C ARG A 75 -6.15 8.67 -12.76
N THR A 76 -7.16 7.83 -12.95
CA THR A 76 -7.63 6.91 -11.90
C THR A 76 -6.60 5.84 -11.62
N VAL A 77 -6.00 5.25 -12.66
CA VAL A 77 -4.91 4.27 -12.47
C VAL A 77 -3.74 4.89 -11.73
N GLN A 78 -3.31 6.09 -12.12
CA GLN A 78 -2.21 6.79 -11.46
C GLN A 78 -2.49 7.08 -9.99
N ARG A 79 -3.71 7.53 -9.65
CA ARG A 79 -4.13 7.72 -8.25
C ARG A 79 -4.15 6.42 -7.47
N ILE A 80 -4.64 5.34 -8.06
CA ILE A 80 -4.62 4.02 -7.40
C ILE A 80 -3.18 3.60 -7.10
N VAL A 81 -2.27 3.75 -8.06
CA VAL A 81 -0.88 3.35 -7.87
C VAL A 81 -0.19 4.19 -6.79
N LYS A 82 -0.39 5.51 -6.80
CA LYS A 82 0.25 6.42 -5.85
C LYS A 82 -0.40 6.43 -4.46
N ASP A 83 -1.70 6.63 -4.41
CA ASP A 83 -2.42 6.92 -3.16
C ASP A 83 -2.85 5.63 -2.44
N ASP A 84 -3.33 4.63 -3.18
CA ASP A 84 -3.83 3.36 -2.61
C ASP A 84 -2.75 2.27 -2.49
N LEU A 85 -1.90 2.11 -3.51
CA LEU A 85 -0.85 1.09 -3.53
C LEU A 85 0.48 1.59 -2.98
N GLN A 86 0.64 2.91 -2.84
CA GLN A 86 1.87 3.56 -2.35
C GLN A 86 3.12 3.13 -3.15
N LEU A 87 2.96 3.01 -4.46
CA LEU A 87 4.04 2.65 -5.39
C LEU A 87 4.50 3.88 -6.15
N ASP A 88 5.83 4.03 -6.24
CA ASP A 88 6.47 5.08 -7.02
C ASP A 88 7.21 4.49 -8.23
N SER A 89 7.25 5.26 -9.32
CA SER A 89 8.04 4.90 -10.49
C SER A 89 9.51 5.16 -10.21
N TYR A 90 10.31 4.11 -10.13
CA TYR A 90 11.77 4.22 -10.01
C TYR A 90 12.49 3.95 -11.33
N LYS A 91 13.66 4.55 -11.51
CA LYS A 91 14.52 4.30 -12.67
C LYS A 91 15.23 2.96 -12.48
N LEU A 92 14.90 1.98 -13.32
CA LEU A 92 15.60 0.69 -13.32
C LEU A 92 17.08 0.89 -13.66
N ALA A 93 17.96 0.44 -12.76
CA ALA A 93 19.40 0.41 -13.01
C ALA A 93 19.72 -0.70 -14.02
N ARG A 94 20.36 -0.34 -15.14
CA ARG A 94 20.79 -1.32 -16.14
C ARG A 94 22.18 -1.81 -15.80
N GLY A 95 22.30 -3.08 -15.41
CA GLY A 95 23.58 -3.76 -15.23
C GLY A 95 24.05 -4.45 -16.50
N GLN A 96 25.24 -5.06 -16.43
CA GLN A 96 25.71 -5.96 -17.48
C GLN A 96 24.81 -7.19 -17.58
N TYR A 97 24.36 -7.51 -18.79
CA TYR A 97 23.60 -8.74 -19.03
C TYR A 97 24.53 -9.95 -18.86
N LEU A 98 24.20 -10.85 -17.93
CA LEU A 98 24.97 -12.06 -17.67
C LEU A 98 24.35 -13.23 -18.42
N SER A 99 25.11 -13.82 -19.35
CA SER A 99 24.78 -15.15 -19.87
C SER A 99 24.92 -16.20 -18.78
N ASP A 100 24.31 -17.37 -18.98
CA ASP A 100 24.35 -18.43 -17.97
C ASP A 100 25.77 -18.92 -17.67
N ALA A 101 26.66 -18.92 -18.66
CA ALA A 101 28.08 -19.20 -18.47
C ALA A 101 28.76 -18.18 -17.54
N PHE A 102 28.46 -16.88 -17.70
CA PHE A 102 28.98 -15.85 -16.81
C PHE A 102 28.39 -15.93 -15.40
N LYS A 103 27.12 -16.34 -15.25
CA LYS A 103 26.51 -16.60 -13.94
C LYS A 103 27.23 -17.74 -13.21
N ALA A 104 27.49 -18.86 -13.89
CA ALA A 104 28.21 -19.99 -13.34
C ALA A 104 29.65 -19.61 -12.93
N ASN A 105 30.38 -18.91 -13.78
CA ASN A 105 31.73 -18.45 -13.47
C ASN A 105 31.76 -17.49 -12.26
N ARG A 106 30.77 -16.58 -12.16
CA ARG A 106 30.63 -15.68 -10.99
C ARG A 106 30.36 -16.45 -9.71
N LEU A 107 29.49 -17.46 -9.76
CA LEU A 107 29.17 -18.30 -8.61
C LEU A 107 30.42 -19.01 -8.07
N GLU A 108 31.18 -19.65 -8.96
CA GLU A 108 32.41 -20.37 -8.57
C GLU A 108 33.44 -19.42 -7.97
N LYS A 109 33.68 -18.26 -8.61
CA LYS A 109 34.56 -17.23 -8.06
C LYS A 109 34.11 -16.75 -6.68
N ALA A 110 32.82 -16.48 -6.50
CA ALA A 110 32.27 -16.04 -5.22
C ALA A 110 32.45 -17.09 -4.13
N LYS A 111 32.20 -18.38 -4.40
CA LYS A 111 32.45 -19.48 -3.45
C LYS A 111 33.91 -19.54 -3.05
N THR A 112 34.85 -19.42 -3.99
CA THR A 112 36.29 -19.45 -3.70
C THR A 112 36.74 -18.27 -2.85
N THR A 113 36.27 -17.05 -3.14
CA THR A 113 36.74 -15.84 -2.44
C THR A 113 36.01 -15.58 -1.12
N LEU A 114 34.71 -15.87 -1.04
CA LEU A 114 33.89 -15.57 0.14
C LEU A 114 33.66 -16.78 1.04
N GLY A 115 33.72 -18.01 0.50
CA GLY A 115 33.52 -19.24 1.27
C GLY A 115 34.43 -19.37 2.49
N PRO A 116 35.75 -19.12 2.39
CA PRO A 116 36.64 -19.18 3.54
C PRO A 116 36.33 -18.13 4.62
N LEU A 117 35.91 -16.92 4.22
CA LEU A 117 35.57 -15.83 5.13
C LEU A 117 34.25 -16.07 5.86
N LEU A 118 33.25 -16.64 5.18
CA LEU A 118 31.97 -17.04 5.78
C LEU A 118 32.12 -18.27 6.70
N SER A 119 32.97 -19.23 6.35
CA SER A 119 33.27 -20.39 7.20
C SER A 119 34.04 -20.00 8.46
N ALA A 120 34.93 -19.02 8.38
CA ALA A 120 35.66 -18.47 9.53
C ALA A 120 34.76 -17.60 10.45
N ALA A 121 33.64 -17.08 9.93
CA ALA A 121 32.70 -16.23 10.67
C ALA A 121 31.61 -17.00 11.45
N GLY A 122 31.61 -18.34 11.45
CA GLY A 122 30.81 -19.13 12.38
C GLY A 122 29.29 -19.02 12.22
N GLY A 123 28.75 -19.16 11.00
CA GLY A 123 27.31 -19.19 10.75
C GLY A 123 26.89 -20.34 9.85
N VAL A 124 26.53 -21.48 10.45
CA VAL A 124 25.84 -22.59 9.76
C VAL A 124 24.33 -22.41 9.95
N PRO A 125 23.53 -22.22 8.90
CA PRO A 125 22.16 -22.70 8.89
C PRO A 125 22.18 -24.14 8.38
N LYS A 126 21.76 -25.08 9.23
CA LYS A 126 21.50 -26.46 8.81
C LYS A 126 20.36 -26.43 7.79
N GLU A 127 20.64 -26.85 6.56
CA GLU A 127 19.59 -27.19 5.62
C GLU A 127 18.86 -28.44 6.16
N GLY A 128 17.57 -28.26 6.42
CA GLY A 128 16.67 -29.35 6.77
C GLY A 128 16.50 -30.28 5.58
N SER A 129 16.84 -31.54 5.78
CA SER A 129 16.26 -32.65 5.05
C SER A 129 14.77 -32.72 5.39
N ASP A 130 13.90 -32.76 4.39
CA ASP A 130 12.65 -33.53 4.46
C ASP A 130 12.28 -33.97 3.04
N GLY A 131 11.81 -35.20 2.95
CA GLY A 131 11.46 -35.91 1.71
C GLY A 131 10.06 -35.67 1.20
#